data_AF-A0A5M9IRM9-F1
#
_entry.id   AF-A0A5M9IRM9-F1
#
_cell.length_a   1.000
_cell.length_b   1.000
_cell.length_c   1.000
_cell.angle_alpha   90.00
_cell.angle_beta   90.00
_cell.angle_gamma   90.00
#
_symmetry.space_group_name_H-M   'P 1'
#
loop_
_entity.id
_entity.type
_entity.pdbx_description
1 polymer ?
#
loop_
_entity_poly.entity_id
_entity_poly.type
_entity_poly.pdbx_seq_one_letter_code
_entity_poly.pdbx_strand_id
1 'polypeptide(L)'
;MNTITMTEINELARQTGNTSMAVLTDLIERGYQLVEEPPAPRGNPLTSSKDALAQWKASKQKVRDELYKADPLVRQLTDLDTAYNSSAQPAKQSIVQRDAFGNITGTTKSVLTGATQKEQAELMAAIRAMYNQGE
;
A
#
# COMPACT_ATOMS: atom_id res chain seq x y z
N MET A 1 13.70 8.68 46.98
CA MET A 1 13.64 7.25 46.56
C MET A 1 13.86 7.25 45.07
N ASN A 2 14.86 6.51 44.59
CA ASN A 2 15.11 6.41 43.15
C ASN A 2 14.31 5.23 42.61
N THR A 3 13.51 5.47 41.59
CA THR A 3 12.68 4.45 40.94
C THR A 3 13.23 4.17 39.56
N ILE A 4 13.10 2.93 39.10
CA ILE A 4 13.49 2.54 37.74
C ILE A 4 12.40 1.65 37.12
N THR A 5 12.19 1.78 35.82
CA THR A 5 11.28 0.90 35.05
C THR A 5 12.04 -0.26 34.41
N MET A 6 11.30 -1.31 34.03
CA MET A 6 11.89 -2.45 33.32
C MET A 6 12.42 -2.07 31.92
N THR A 7 11.83 -1.07 31.28
CA THR A 7 12.30 -0.51 30.01
C THR A 7 13.68 0.13 30.15
N GLU A 8 13.88 0.95 31.19
CA GLU A 8 15.17 1.58 31.51
C GLU A 8 16.24 0.53 31.84
N ILE A 9 15.89 -0.53 32.58
CA ILE A 9 16.81 -1.65 32.88
C ILE A 9 17.27 -2.34 31.58
N ASN A 10 16.35 -2.60 30.65
CA ASN A 10 16.67 -3.24 29.38
C ASN A 10 17.54 -2.35 28.49
N GLU A 11 17.33 -1.04 28.53
CA GLU A 11 18.16 -0.09 27.80
C GLU A 11 19.57 0.02 28.39
N LEU A 12 19.68 0.07 29.72
CA LEU A 12 20.95 0.00 30.44
C LEU A 12 21.70 -1.32 30.18
N ALA A 13 21.00 -2.45 30.16
CA ALA A 13 21.57 -3.75 29.80
C ALA A 13 22.13 -3.74 28.37
N ARG A 14 21.40 -3.14 27.42
CA ARG A 14 21.85 -2.99 26.03
C ARG A 14 23.07 -2.08 25.90
N GLN A 15 23.15 -1.00 26.68
CA GLN A 15 24.28 -0.05 26.67
C GLN A 15 25.53 -0.62 27.34
N THR A 16 25.36 -1.40 28.42
CA THR A 16 26.46 -1.96 29.21
C THR A 16 26.92 -3.34 28.74
N GLY A 17 26.13 -4.01 27.88
CA GLY A 17 26.41 -5.38 27.45
C GLY A 17 26.14 -6.44 28.52
N ASN A 18 25.57 -6.05 29.67
CA ASN A 18 25.19 -6.94 30.75
C ASN A 18 23.78 -7.50 30.56
N THR A 19 23.44 -8.56 31.30
CA THR A 19 22.07 -9.07 31.32
C THR A 19 21.16 -8.14 32.14
N SER A 20 19.89 -8.04 31.76
CA SER A 20 18.90 -7.22 32.49
C SER A 20 18.80 -7.57 33.97
N MET A 21 19.01 -8.85 34.32
CA MET A 21 19.07 -9.29 35.72
C MET A 21 20.29 -8.75 36.46
N ALA A 22 21.49 -8.79 35.86
CA ALA A 22 22.69 -8.25 36.49
C ALA A 22 22.58 -6.74 36.73
N VAL A 23 22.00 -6.01 35.77
CA VAL A 23 21.73 -4.57 35.89
C VAL A 23 20.68 -4.31 36.99
N LEU A 24 19.62 -5.10 37.04
CA LEU A 24 18.61 -4.99 38.10
C LEU A 24 19.22 -5.23 39.49
N THR A 25 20.09 -6.24 39.65
CA THR A 25 20.76 -6.52 40.93
C THR A 25 21.65 -5.36 41.37
N ASP A 26 22.50 -4.83 40.47
CA ASP A 26 23.35 -3.67 40.76
C ASP A 26 22.54 -2.42 41.12
N LEU A 27 21.39 -2.21 40.47
CA LEU A 27 20.51 -1.09 40.78
C LEU A 27 19.78 -1.25 42.12
N ILE A 28 19.36 -2.46 42.49
CA ILE A 28 18.78 -2.74 43.81
C ILE A 28 19.82 -2.52 44.91
N GLU A 29 21.08 -2.93 44.71
CA GLU A 29 22.19 -2.67 45.65
C GLU A 29 22.44 -1.17 45.82
N ARG A 30 22.25 -0.37 44.77
CA ARG A 30 22.32 1.10 44.78
C ARG A 30 21.06 1.78 45.33
N GLY A 31 20.06 1.02 45.77
CA GLY A 31 18.85 1.53 46.40
C GLY A 31 17.75 1.98 45.43
N TYR A 32 17.79 1.55 44.16
CA TYR A 32 16.69 1.75 43.22
C TYR A 32 15.56 0.75 43.47
N GLN A 33 14.32 1.22 43.37
CA GLN A 33 13.13 0.37 43.43
C GLN A 33 12.52 0.19 42.04
N LEU A 34 12.24 -1.05 41.66
CA LEU A 34 11.53 -1.37 40.43
C LEU A 34 10.07 -0.95 40.56
N VAL A 35 9.62 -0.07 39.65
CA VAL A 35 8.22 0.35 39.55
C VAL A 35 7.62 -0.21 38.27
N GLU A 36 6.40 -0.70 38.37
CA GLU A 36 5.64 -1.19 37.23
C GLU A 36 5.30 -0.01 36.31
N GLU A 37 5.70 -0.11 35.05
CA GLU A 37 5.47 0.95 34.08
C GLU A 37 3.96 1.11 33.87
N PRO A 38 3.40 2.34 33.85
CA PRO A 38 1.99 2.53 33.54
C PRO A 38 1.70 1.87 32.18
N PRO A 39 0.59 1.13 32.05
CA PRO A 39 0.28 0.44 30.80
C PRO A 39 0.32 1.46 29.67
N ALA A 40 1.19 1.22 28.69
CA ALA A 40 1.31 2.06 27.51
C ALA A 40 -0.11 2.32 26.98
N PRO A 41 -0.48 3.57 26.64
CA PRO A 41 -1.80 3.86 26.14
C PRO A 41 -2.03 2.96 24.94
N ARG A 42 -2.91 1.97 25.10
CA ARG A 42 -3.36 1.13 23.99
C ARG A 42 -4.00 2.10 23.02
N GLY A 43 -3.26 2.48 21.98
CA GLY A 43 -3.75 3.36 20.93
C GLY A 43 -5.12 2.86 20.50
N ASN A 44 -6.05 3.80 20.26
CA ASN A 44 -7.47 3.54 20.01
C ASN A 44 -7.67 2.17 19.38
N PRO A 45 -8.36 1.23 20.06
CA PRO A 45 -8.62 -0.08 19.48
C PRO A 45 -9.25 0.18 18.12
N LEU A 46 -8.64 -0.36 17.07
CA LEU A 46 -9.13 -0.26 15.71
C LEU A 46 -10.57 -0.77 15.70
N THR A 47 -11.53 0.15 15.80
CA THR A 47 -12.95 -0.11 16.03
C THR A 47 -13.59 -0.83 14.85
N SER A 48 -12.87 -0.92 13.73
CA SER A 48 -13.27 -1.66 12.53
C SER A 48 -12.05 -2.22 11.79
N SER A 49 -12.20 -3.40 11.19
CA SER A 49 -11.20 -4.00 10.28
C SER A 49 -10.89 -3.12 9.07
N LYS A 50 -11.85 -2.27 8.66
CA LYS A 50 -11.66 -1.29 7.57
C LYS A 50 -10.67 -0.19 7.98
N ASP A 51 -10.76 0.27 9.22
CA ASP A 51 -9.87 1.31 9.74
C ASP A 51 -8.48 0.75 9.98
N ALA A 52 -8.38 -0.52 10.40
CA ALA A 52 -7.10 -1.24 10.51
C ALA A 52 -6.38 -1.32 9.16
N LEU A 53 -7.10 -1.65 8.10
CA LEU A 53 -6.55 -1.73 6.75
C LEU A 53 -6.14 -0.36 6.22
N ALA A 54 -6.93 0.68 6.51
CA ALA A 54 -6.58 2.06 6.15
C ALA A 54 -5.32 2.54 6.88
N GLN A 55 -5.22 2.31 8.20
CA GLN A 55 -4.04 2.65 8.98
C GLN A 55 -2.80 1.85 8.56
N TRP A 56 -2.97 0.57 8.24
CA TRP A 56 -1.88 -0.27 7.73
C TRP A 56 -1.36 0.21 6.37
N LYS A 57 -2.26 0.62 5.47
CA LYS A 57 -1.87 1.25 4.21
C LYS A 57 -1.11 2.56 4.44
N ALA A 58 -1.62 3.40 5.34
CA ALA A 58 -0.98 4.67 5.68
C ALA A 58 0.41 4.47 6.32
N SER A 59 0.57 3.50 7.23
CA SER A 59 1.85 3.22 7.87
C SER A 59 2.87 2.66 6.88
N LYS A 60 2.47 1.75 5.99
CA LYS A 60 3.32 1.28 4.90
C LYS A 60 3.78 2.41 4.00
N GLN A 61 2.86 3.30 3.64
CA GLN A 61 3.18 4.47 2.81
C GLN A 61 4.20 5.36 3.50
N LYS A 62 4.00 5.66 4.79
CA LYS A 62 4.92 6.47 5.59
C LYS A 62 6.33 5.86 5.65
N VAL A 63 6.44 4.56 5.95
CA VAL A 63 7.73 3.85 6.00
C VAL A 63 8.42 3.87 4.64
N ARG A 64 7.65 3.65 3.55
CA ARG A 64 8.19 3.72 2.20
C ARG A 64 8.75 5.11 1.87
N ASP A 65 8.02 6.16 2.25
CA ASP A 65 8.43 7.55 2.00
C ASP A 65 9.65 7.94 2.84
N GLU A 66 9.76 7.42 4.07
CA GLU A 66 10.95 7.55 4.90
C GLU A 66 12.16 6.84 4.30
N LEU A 67 12.00 5.58 3.84
CA LEU A 67 13.06 4.83 3.16
C LEU A 67 13.52 5.49 1.86
N TYR A 68 12.58 6.02 1.07
CA TYR A 68 12.90 6.77 -0.15
C TYR A 68 13.74 8.02 0.12
N LYS A 69 13.49 8.69 1.25
CA LYS A 69 14.26 9.87 1.67
C LYS A 69 15.63 9.51 2.25
N ALA A 70 15.68 8.46 3.07
CA ALA A 70 16.87 8.05 3.80
C ALA A 70 17.90 7.30 2.95
N ASP A 71 17.44 6.50 1.97
CA ASP A 71 18.31 5.61 1.20
C ASP A 71 18.34 5.98 -0.31
N PRO A 72 19.49 6.42 -0.85
CA PRO A 72 19.66 6.72 -2.27
C PRO A 72 19.45 5.51 -3.21
N LEU A 73 19.76 4.29 -2.76
CA LEU A 73 19.60 3.08 -3.57
C LEU A 73 18.11 2.74 -3.72
N VAL A 74 17.35 2.82 -2.63
CA VAL A 74 15.89 2.62 -2.64
C VAL A 74 15.23 3.63 -3.58
N ARG A 75 15.68 4.89 -3.55
CA ARG A 75 15.24 5.94 -4.47
C ARG A 75 15.48 5.58 -5.93
N GLN A 76 16.71 5.22 -6.29
CA GLN A 76 17.06 4.87 -7.67
C GLN A 76 16.27 3.66 -8.18
N LEU A 77 16.07 2.63 -7.34
CA LEU A 77 15.30 1.45 -7.71
C LEU A 77 13.81 1.75 -7.89
N THR A 78 13.23 2.58 -7.01
CA THR A 78 11.82 3.00 -7.16
C THR A 78 11.59 3.91 -8.35
N ASP A 79 12.53 4.82 -8.63
CA ASP A 79 12.47 5.68 -9.82
C ASP A 79 12.58 4.85 -11.11
N LEU A 80 13.47 3.85 -11.14
CA LEU A 80 13.60 2.91 -12.26
C LEU A 80 12.35 2.06 -12.47
N ASP A 81 11.78 1.49 -11.40
CA ASP A 81 10.55 0.71 -11.49
C ASP A 81 9.37 1.56 -11.97
N THR A 82 9.28 2.81 -11.51
CA THR A 82 8.26 3.77 -11.96
C THR A 82 8.44 4.13 -13.44
N ALA A 83 9.67 4.36 -13.88
CA ALA A 83 9.99 4.60 -15.29
C ALA A 83 9.69 3.37 -16.15
N TYR A 84 10.02 2.17 -15.68
CA TYR A 84 9.74 0.92 -16.38
C TYR A 84 8.23 0.70 -16.53
N ASN A 85 7.46 0.80 -15.44
CA ASN A 85 6.01 0.61 -15.46
C ASN A 85 5.26 1.71 -16.24
N SER A 86 5.78 2.93 -16.30
CA SER A 86 5.21 4.00 -17.14
C SER A 86 5.58 3.87 -18.61
N SER A 87 6.75 3.29 -18.93
CA SER A 87 7.18 2.99 -20.29
C SER A 87 6.56 1.70 -20.86
N ALA A 88 6.07 0.81 -19.99
CA ALA A 88 5.34 -0.37 -20.39
C ALA A 88 4.05 0.08 -21.09
N GLN A 89 4.00 -0.12 -22.41
CA GLN A 89 2.76 0.07 -23.15
C GLN A 89 1.68 -0.77 -22.48
N PRO A 90 0.50 -0.20 -22.16
CA PRO A 90 -0.59 -1.00 -21.62
C PRO A 90 -0.82 -2.15 -22.58
N ALA A 91 -0.74 -3.38 -22.06
CA ALA A 91 -0.91 -4.58 -22.87
C ALA A 91 -2.15 -4.38 -23.75
N LYS A 92 -1.97 -4.42 -25.08
CA LYS A 92 -3.06 -4.20 -26.04
C LYS A 92 -4.22 -5.09 -25.62
N GLN A 93 -5.27 -4.48 -25.06
CA GLN A 93 -6.43 -5.24 -24.62
C GLN A 93 -6.99 -5.95 -25.85
N SER A 94 -7.09 -7.27 -25.76
CA SER A 94 -7.66 -8.09 -26.83
C SER A 94 -9.04 -7.54 -27.16
N ILE A 95 -9.25 -7.23 -28.44
CA ILE A 95 -10.55 -6.81 -28.96
C ILE A 95 -11.59 -7.93 -28.82
N VAL A 96 -11.12 -9.17 -28.69
CA VAL A 96 -11.92 -10.39 -28.57
C VAL A 96 -12.14 -10.72 -27.10
N GLN A 97 -13.41 -10.77 -26.69
CA GLN A 97 -13.85 -11.29 -25.40
C GLN A 97 -14.01 -12.81 -25.50
N ARG A 98 -13.48 -13.53 -24.52
CA ARG A 98 -13.56 -14.99 -24.45
C ARG A 98 -14.20 -15.42 -23.13
N ASP A 99 -14.93 -16.54 -23.15
CA ASP A 99 -15.43 -17.19 -21.94
C ASP A 99 -14.31 -17.93 -21.18
N ALA A 100 -14.66 -18.50 -20.03
CA ALA A 100 -13.75 -19.29 -19.20
C ALA A 100 -13.25 -20.59 -19.87
N PHE A 101 -13.88 -21.01 -20.96
CA PHE A 101 -13.52 -22.19 -21.75
C PHE A 101 -12.74 -21.83 -23.03
N GLY A 102 -12.47 -20.54 -23.26
CA GLY A 102 -11.71 -20.03 -24.40
C GLY A 102 -12.53 -19.75 -25.66
N ASN A 103 -13.85 -19.92 -25.65
CA ASN A 103 -14.72 -19.60 -26.79
C ASN A 103 -14.93 -18.09 -26.90
N ILE A 104 -15.10 -17.60 -28.13
CA ILE A 104 -15.33 -16.16 -28.40
C ILE A 104 -16.78 -15.81 -28.08
N THR A 105 -16.99 -14.96 -27.08
CA THR A 105 -18.33 -14.49 -26.66
C THR A 105 -18.72 -13.16 -27.29
N GLY A 106 -17.74 -12.35 -27.72
CA GLY A 106 -18.00 -11.08 -28.35
C GLY A 106 -16.73 -10.32 -28.74
N THR A 107 -16.90 -9.19 -29.41
CA THR A 107 -15.82 -8.25 -29.71
C THR A 107 -16.16 -6.87 -29.17
N THR A 108 -15.22 -6.21 -28.50
CA THR A 108 -15.42 -4.88 -27.90
C THR A 108 -15.35 -3.76 -28.95
N LYS A 109 -14.68 -4.04 -30.06
CA LYS A 109 -14.60 -3.18 -31.24
C LYS A 109 -14.83 -4.03 -32.48
N SER A 110 -15.46 -3.44 -33.49
CA SER A 110 -15.64 -4.11 -34.78
C SER A 110 -14.30 -4.44 -35.39
N VAL A 111 -14.11 -5.71 -35.79
CA VAL A 111 -12.88 -6.18 -36.45
C VAL A 111 -12.67 -5.49 -37.81
N LEU A 112 -13.76 -5.09 -38.48
CA LEU A 112 -13.73 -4.49 -39.82
C LEU A 112 -13.46 -2.99 -39.80
N THR A 113 -13.99 -2.27 -38.80
CA THR A 113 -13.97 -0.80 -38.77
C THR A 113 -13.20 -0.23 -37.58
N GLY A 114 -12.82 -1.04 -36.60
CA GLY A 114 -12.19 -0.59 -35.36
C GLY A 114 -13.11 0.21 -34.42
N ALA A 115 -14.33 0.52 -34.87
CA ALA A 115 -15.30 1.31 -34.11
C ALA A 115 -15.93 0.49 -32.98
N THR A 116 -16.17 1.15 -31.86
CA THR A 116 -16.97 0.61 -30.76
C THR A 116 -18.44 0.52 -31.14
N GLN A 117 -19.22 -0.31 -30.46
CA GLN A 117 -20.66 -0.43 -30.71
C GLN A 117 -21.41 0.91 -30.58
N LYS A 118 -20.94 1.78 -29.66
CA LYS A 118 -21.52 3.11 -29.45
C LYS A 118 -21.29 4.02 -30.67
N GLU A 119 -20.05 4.08 -31.16
CA GLU A 119 -19.70 4.88 -32.35
C GLU A 119 -20.44 4.38 -33.60
N GLN A 120 -20.63 3.07 -33.74
CA GLN A 120 -21.42 2.51 -34.85
C GLN A 120 -22.91 2.86 -34.74
N ALA A 121 -23.47 2.84 -33.54
CA ALA A 121 -24.85 3.22 -33.30
C ALA A 121 -25.07 4.72 -33.58
N GLU A 122 -24.13 5.58 -33.17
CA GLU A 122 -24.16 7.01 -33.44
C GLU A 122 -24.01 7.32 -34.94
N LEU A 123 -23.11 6.63 -35.64
CA LEU A 123 -22.97 6.74 -37.10
C LEU A 123 -24.27 6.33 -37.81
N MET A 124 -24.86 5.18 -37.44
CA MET A 124 -26.13 4.72 -38.00
C MET A 124 -27.28 5.67 -37.73
N ALA A 125 -27.33 6.26 -36.53
CA ALA A 125 -28.33 7.27 -36.18
C ALA A 125 -28.16 8.55 -37.02
N ALA A 126 -26.92 9.01 -37.21
CA ALA A 126 -26.62 10.15 -38.06
C ALA A 126 -27.00 9.90 -39.53
N ILE A 127 -26.67 8.72 -40.08
CA ILE A 127 -27.08 8.32 -41.43
C ILE A 127 -28.62 8.34 -41.54
N ARG A 128 -29.33 7.77 -40.56
CA ARG A 128 -30.80 7.76 -40.55
C ARG A 128 -31.40 9.16 -40.46
N ALA A 129 -30.79 10.04 -39.65
CA ALA A 129 -31.22 11.43 -39.54
C ALA A 129 -31.02 12.21 -40.86
N MET A 130 -29.92 11.96 -41.58
CA MET A 130 -29.69 12.55 -42.90
C MET A 130 -30.67 12.03 -43.96
N TYR A 131 -31.02 10.75 -43.92
CA TYR A 131 -32.01 10.18 -44.84
C TYR A 131 -33.43 10.69 -44.60
N ASN A 132 -33.81 10.93 -43.34
CA ASN A 132 -35.14 11.44 -42.99
C ASN A 132 -35.32 12.96 -43.20
N GLN A 133 -34.25 13.69 -43.55
CA GLN A 133 -34.31 15.12 -43.90
C GLN A 133 -34.45 15.36 -45.41
N GLY A 134 -34.53 14.29 -46.21
CA GLY A 134 -34.64 14.34 -47.67
C GLY A 134 -36.05 14.14 -48.24
N GLU A 135 -37.10 14.17 -47.41
CA GLU A 135 -38.51 14.31 -47.84
C GLU A 135 -39.03 15.72 -47.57
#